data_AF-A0A0M9X9F7-F1
#
_entry.id   AF-A0A0M9X9F7-F1
#
_cell.length_a   1.000
_cell.length_b   1.000
_cell.length_c   1.000
_cell.angle_alpha   90.00
_cell.angle_beta   90.00
_cell.angle_gamma   90.00
#
_symmetry.space_group_name_H-M   'P 1'
#
loop_
_entity.id
_entity.type
_entity.pdbx_description
1 polymer ?
#
loop_
_entity_poly.entity_id
_entity_poly.type
_entity_poly.pdbx_seq_one_letter_code
_entity_poly.pdbx_strand_id
1 'polypeptide(L)'
;MDPAVRSSRAEVVRLPDPEFTEVGASGRRYTYEETLAELCDHPGGPVYEPSEITGVLLAPGPVHLTYETRFDGHRARRSSLWRKHDDRRDRRMYYHQGTPVP
;
A
#
# COMPACT_ATOMS: atom_id res chain seq x y z
N MET A 1 -3.27 -3.64 5.77
CA MET A 1 -2.18 -2.75 6.21
C MET A 1 -2.44 -2.46 7.67
N ASP A 2 -1.44 -2.65 8.51
CA ASP A 2 -1.54 -2.40 9.95
C ASP A 2 -1.91 -0.91 10.19
N PRO A 3 -2.93 -0.60 11.00
CA PRO A 3 -3.25 0.76 11.42
C PRO A 3 -2.06 1.53 11.99
N ALA A 4 -1.12 0.85 12.64
CA ALA A 4 0.11 1.44 13.18
C ALA A 4 0.98 2.07 12.06
N VAL A 5 0.89 1.53 10.84
CA VAL A 5 1.59 2.06 9.67
C VAL A 5 0.88 3.30 9.10
N ARG A 6 -0.45 3.38 9.22
CA ARG A 6 -1.23 4.57 8.81
C ARG A 6 -1.28 5.65 9.90
N SER A 7 -1.08 5.30 11.17
CA SER A 7 -1.11 6.23 12.31
C SER A 7 0.26 6.84 12.61
N SER A 8 1.35 6.28 12.08
CA SER A 8 2.67 6.90 12.14
C SER A 8 2.91 7.80 10.92
N ARG A 9 2.81 9.11 11.11
CA ARG A 9 3.10 10.13 10.08
C ARG A 9 4.48 9.92 9.42
N ALA A 10 5.46 9.42 10.16
CA ALA A 10 6.79 9.11 9.64
C ALA A 10 6.78 7.94 8.64
N GLU A 11 5.97 6.91 8.89
CA GLU A 11 5.83 5.76 7.99
C GLU A 11 4.98 6.09 6.77
N VAL A 12 3.96 6.94 6.93
CA VAL A 12 3.14 7.49 5.84
C VAL A 12 4.00 8.24 4.81
N VAL A 13 5.05 8.94 5.25
CA VAL A 13 5.98 9.64 4.35
C VAL A 13 7.08 8.71 3.80
N ARG A 14 7.55 7.75 4.60
CA ARG A 14 8.70 6.91 4.27
C ARG A 14 8.37 5.77 3.30
N LEU A 15 7.22 5.13 3.48
CA LEU A 15 6.89 3.89 2.77
C LEU A 15 6.51 4.09 1.30
N PRO A 16 5.76 5.14 0.92
CA PRO A 16 5.48 5.37 -0.49
C PRO A 16 6.72 5.92 -1.21
N ASP A 17 6.91 5.45 -2.43
CA ASP A 17 7.93 5.96 -3.33
C ASP A 17 7.54 7.36 -3.86
N PRO A 18 8.48 8.27 -4.18
CA PRO A 18 8.14 9.55 -4.80
C PRO A 18 7.33 9.43 -6.10
N GLU A 19 7.48 8.33 -6.85
CA GLU A 19 6.69 8.03 -8.05
C GLU A 19 5.45 7.16 -7.75
N PHE A 20 4.98 7.13 -6.50
CA PHE A 20 3.89 6.27 -6.08
C PHE A 20 2.57 6.55 -6.79
N THR A 21 1.84 5.48 -7.10
CA THR A 21 0.45 5.56 -7.54
C THR A 21 -0.42 4.52 -6.83
N GLU A 22 -1.55 4.97 -6.30
CA GLU A 22 -2.62 4.11 -5.81
C GLU A 22 -3.84 4.14 -6.73
N VAL A 23 -4.45 2.98 -6.97
CA VAL A 23 -5.78 2.89 -7.57
C VAL A 23 -6.77 2.46 -6.49
N GLY A 24 -7.66 3.38 -6.12
CA GLY A 24 -8.72 3.13 -5.15
C GLY A 24 -9.81 2.21 -5.72
N ALA A 25 -10.70 1.73 -4.85
CA ALA A 25 -11.80 0.84 -5.25
C ALA A 25 -12.74 1.45 -6.32
N SER A 26 -12.80 2.79 -6.42
CA SER A 26 -13.54 3.52 -7.44
C SER A 26 -12.86 3.54 -8.82
N GLY A 27 -11.62 3.06 -8.92
CA GLY A 27 -10.77 3.21 -10.10
C GLY A 27 -10.07 4.57 -10.19
N ARG A 28 -10.34 5.51 -9.27
CA ARG A 28 -9.59 6.78 -9.18
C ARG A 28 -8.12 6.47 -8.87
N ARG A 29 -7.24 7.18 -9.58
CA ARG A 29 -5.79 7.20 -9.32
C ARG A 29 -5.47 8.30 -8.33
N TYR A 30 -4.56 7.98 -7.42
CA TYR A 30 -4.03 8.87 -6.40
C TYR A 30 -2.52 8.89 -6.53
N THR A 31 -1.96 10.09 -6.58
CA THR A 31 -0.51 10.36 -6.59
C THR A 31 0.06 10.32 -5.18
N TYR A 32 1.39 10.33 -5.08
CA TYR A 32 2.11 10.47 -3.80
C TYR A 32 1.58 11.65 -2.98
N GLU A 33 1.47 12.84 -3.60
CA GLU A 33 1.04 14.06 -2.93
C GLU A 33 -0.42 13.99 -2.45
N GLU A 34 -1.32 13.47 -3.29
CA GLU A 34 -2.73 13.28 -2.92
C GLU A 34 -2.88 12.28 -1.77
N THR A 35 -2.18 11.14 -1.84
CA THR A 35 -2.19 10.12 -0.78
C THR A 35 -1.64 10.69 0.53
N LEU A 36 -0.56 11.47 0.49
CA LEU A 36 -0.03 12.12 1.69
C LEU A 36 -1.00 13.13 2.30
N ALA A 37 -1.65 13.96 1.47
CA ALA A 37 -2.62 14.93 1.94
C ALA A 37 -3.80 14.23 2.64
N GLU A 38 -4.39 13.21 2.00
CA GLU A 38 -5.52 12.47 2.57
C GLU A 38 -5.15 11.77 3.88
N LEU A 39 -3.95 11.19 3.97
CA LEU A 39 -3.48 10.52 5.19
C LEU A 39 -3.13 11.50 6.32
N CYS A 40 -2.66 12.72 6.00
CA CYS A 40 -2.39 13.74 7.01
C CYS A 40 -3.68 14.30 7.62
N ASP A 41 -4.74 14.43 6.82
CA ASP A 41 -6.02 15.00 7.25
C ASP A 41 -6.88 13.99 8.03
N HIS A 42 -6.64 12.69 7.86
CA HIS A 42 -7.40 11.61 8.50
C HIS A 42 -6.49 10.66 9.30
N PRO A 43 -5.97 11.09 10.47
CA PRO A 43 -5.16 10.24 11.31
C PRO A 43 -5.98 9.08 11.86
N GLY A 44 -5.61 7.86 11.49
CA GLY A 44 -6.33 6.64 11.86
C GLY A 44 -7.24 6.14 10.73
N GLY A 45 -6.81 5.05 10.10
CA GLY A 45 -7.57 4.37 9.04
C GLY A 45 -8.15 3.03 9.50
N PRO A 46 -9.02 2.42 8.69
CA PRO A 46 -9.59 1.10 8.97
C PRO A 46 -8.51 0.03 9.17
N VAL A 47 -8.73 -0.86 10.14
CA VAL A 47 -7.87 -2.00 10.45
C VAL A 47 -8.18 -3.13 9.51
N TYR A 48 -7.32 -3.34 8.51
CA TYR A 48 -7.47 -4.46 7.59
C TYR A 48 -6.74 -5.69 8.12
N GLU A 49 -7.45 -6.82 8.21
CA GLU A 49 -6.87 -8.13 8.51
C GLU A 49 -6.30 -8.75 7.22
N PRO A 50 -4.97 -8.83 7.06
CA PRO A 50 -4.38 -9.42 5.87
C PRO A 50 -4.34 -10.96 5.95
N SER A 51 -4.52 -11.62 4.81
CA SER A 51 -4.39 -13.08 4.67
C SER A 51 -3.85 -13.43 3.28
N GLU A 52 -3.45 -14.69 3.07
CA GLU A 52 -2.99 -15.20 1.77
C GLU A 52 -1.83 -14.38 1.16
N ILE A 53 -0.91 -13.94 2.01
CA ILE A 53 0.19 -13.06 1.61
C ILE A 53 1.19 -13.85 0.77
N THR A 54 1.41 -13.40 -0.46
CA THR A 54 2.40 -13.94 -1.39
C THR A 54 3.31 -12.83 -1.89
N GLY A 55 4.61 -13.02 -1.78
CA GLY A 55 5.64 -12.11 -2.30
C GLY A 55 6.48 -12.79 -3.37
N VAL A 56 6.58 -12.18 -4.55
CA VAL A 56 7.37 -12.69 -5.68
C VAL A 56 8.35 -11.62 -6.16
N LEU A 57 9.60 -11.98 -6.39
CA LEU A 57 10.55 -11.12 -7.10
C LEU A 57 10.24 -11.14 -8.59
N LEU A 58 9.94 -9.98 -9.18
CA LEU A 58 9.73 -9.87 -10.63
C LEU A 58 11.05 -9.74 -11.40
N ALA A 59 12.06 -9.21 -10.73
CA ALA A 59 13.42 -9.00 -11.21
C ALA A 59 14.34 -8.78 -9.99
N PRO A 60 15.67 -8.63 -10.15
CA PRO A 60 16.54 -8.20 -9.07
C PRO A 60 16.12 -6.83 -8.51
N GLY A 61 15.42 -6.83 -7.37
CA GLY A 61 14.96 -5.60 -6.71
C GLY A 61 13.43 -5.54 -6.54
N PRO A 62 12.64 -5.44 -7.63
CA PRO A 62 11.19 -5.32 -7.57
C PRO A 62 10.52 -6.56 -6.99
N VAL A 63 9.65 -6.34 -6.00
CA VAL A 63 8.81 -7.37 -5.37
C VAL A 63 7.36 -7.05 -5.67
N HIS A 64 6.61 -8.04 -6.16
CA HIS A 64 5.16 -8.02 -6.22
C HIS A 64 4.60 -8.72 -4.99
N LEU A 65 3.81 -7.98 -4.21
CA LEU A 65 3.12 -8.49 -3.03
C LEU A 65 1.62 -8.54 -3.30
N THR A 66 1.04 -9.73 -3.24
CA THR A 66 -0.40 -9.95 -3.31
C THR A 66 -0.90 -10.50 -1.98
N TYR A 67 -2.11 -10.09 -1.59
CA TYR A 67 -2.74 -10.52 -0.34
C TYR A 67 -4.23 -10.20 -0.36
N GLU A 68 -5.01 -10.87 0.47
CA GLU A 68 -6.40 -10.49 0.72
C GLU A 68 -6.51 -9.67 2.00
N THR A 69 -7.49 -8.76 2.07
CA THR A 69 -7.85 -8.07 3.31
C THR A 69 -9.33 -8.19 3.63
N ARG A 70 -9.65 -8.29 4.91
CA ARG A 70 -10.99 -8.15 5.47
C ARG A 70 -11.08 -6.88 6.33
N PHE A 71 -12.18 -6.14 6.21
CA PHE A 71 -12.56 -5.05 7.10
C PHE A 71 -14.08 -4.87 7.05
N ASP A 72 -14.74 -4.88 8.21
CA ASP A 72 -16.18 -4.67 8.34
C ASP A 72 -17.02 -5.56 7.38
N GLY A 73 -16.68 -6.85 7.32
CA GLY A 73 -17.31 -7.81 6.39
C GLY A 73 -16.91 -7.65 4.91
N HIS A 74 -16.27 -6.55 4.52
CA HIS A 74 -15.80 -6.33 3.15
C HIS A 74 -14.46 -7.01 2.89
N ARG A 75 -14.35 -7.63 1.71
CA ARG A 75 -13.13 -8.28 1.23
C ARG A 75 -12.55 -7.56 0.03
N ALA A 76 -11.22 -7.50 -0.02
CA ALA A 76 -10.50 -7.00 -1.19
C ALA A 76 -9.25 -7.83 -1.46
N ARG A 77 -8.99 -8.12 -2.74
CA ARG A 77 -7.68 -8.60 -3.21
C ARG A 77 -6.79 -7.40 -3.45
N ARG A 78 -5.58 -7.45 -2.91
CA ARG A 78 -4.62 -6.35 -2.95
C ARG A 78 -3.37 -6.77 -3.70
N SER A 79 -2.82 -5.81 -4.42
CA SER A 79 -1.61 -5.96 -5.21
C SER A 79 -0.75 -4.72 -5.00
N SER A 80 0.50 -4.90 -4.60
CA SER A 80 1.47 -3.81 -4.44
C SER A 80 2.81 -4.16 -5.05
N LEU A 81 3.46 -3.17 -5.67
CA LEU A 81 4.82 -3.28 -6.18
C LEU A 81 5.76 -2.51 -5.27
N TRP A 82 6.86 -3.14 -4.91
CA TRP A 82 7.86 -2.59 -4.00
C TRP A 82 9.21 -2.62 -4.69
N ARG A 83 9.90 -1.47 -4.73
CA ARG A 83 11.25 -1.36 -5.29
C ARG A 83 12.25 -0.96 -4.22
N LYS A 84 13.52 -1.29 -4.44
CA LYS A 84 14.61 -0.84 -3.58
C LYS A 84 14.98 0.59 -3.99
N HIS A 85 15.20 1.44 -3.01
CA HIS A 85 15.72 2.80 -3.22
C HIS A 85 17.16 2.85 -2.71
N ASP A 86 18.13 3.18 -3.59
CA ASP A 86 19.60 3.40 -3.41
C ASP A 86 20.39 2.55 -2.39
N ASP A 87 19.90 2.34 -1.18
CA ASP A 87 20.40 1.40 -0.18
C ASP A 87 19.58 0.10 -0.12
N ARG A 88 20.25 -1.04 0.11
CA ARG A 88 19.67 -2.38 0.04
C ARG A 88 18.55 -2.65 1.07
N ARG A 89 18.39 -1.78 2.07
CA ARG A 89 17.44 -1.94 3.17
C ARG A 89 16.19 -1.07 3.04
N ASP A 90 16.19 -0.02 2.22
CA ASP A 90 15.02 0.85 2.07
C ASP A 90 14.17 0.38 0.88
N ARG A 91 13.04 -0.26 1.18
CA ARG A 91 12.06 -0.68 0.17
C ARG A 91 10.86 0.23 0.26
N ARG A 92 10.51 0.83 -0.88
CA ARG A 92 9.36 1.72 -0.98
C ARG A 92 8.32 1.15 -1.92
N MET A 93 7.06 1.39 -1.59
CA MET A 93 5.92 0.99 -2.37
C MET A 93 5.79 1.94 -3.56
N TYR A 94 5.93 1.40 -4.76
CA TYR A 94 5.81 2.13 -6.02
C TYR A 94 4.37 2.15 -6.54
N TYR A 95 3.61 1.08 -6.29
CA TYR A 95 2.25 0.96 -6.78
C TYR A 95 1.39 0.18 -5.80
N HIS A 96 0.11 0.54 -5.69
CA HIS A 96 -0.88 -0.23 -4.94
C HIS A 96 -2.26 -0.20 -5.59
N GLN A 97 -2.96 -1.33 -5.55
CA GLN A 97 -4.36 -1.43 -5.94
C GLN A 97 -5.09 -2.41 -5.03
N GLY A 98 -6.33 -2.08 -4.66
CA GLY A 98 -7.28 -2.98 -4.04
C GLY A 98 -8.52 -3.17 -4.91
N THR A 99 -8.84 -4.43 -5.23
CA THR A 99 -10.06 -4.78 -5.96
C THR A 99 -11.01 -5.50 -5.00
N PRO A 100 -12.24 -4.99 -4.79
CA PRO A 100 -13.26 -5.68 -3.99
C PRO A 100 -13.51 -7.10 -4.51
N VAL A 101 -13.70 -8.05 -3.58
CA VAL A 101 -14.07 -9.43 -3.91
C VAL A 101 -15.57 -9.59 -3.68
N PRO A 102 -16.30 -10.28 -4.57
CA PRO A 102 -17.70 -10.65 -4.34
C PRO A 102 -17.91 -11.47 -3.07
#